data_AF-A0A1T4P1Y2-F1
#
_entry.id   AF-A0A1T4P1Y2-F1
#
_cell.length_a   1.000
_cell.length_b   1.000
_cell.length_c   1.000
_cell.angle_alpha   90.00
_cell.angle_beta   90.00
_cell.angle_gamma   90.00
#
_symmetry.space_group_name_H-M   'P 1'
#
loop_
_entity.id
_entity.type
_entity.pdbx_description
1 polymer ?
#
loop_
_entity_poly.entity_id
_entity_poly.type
_entity_poly.pdbx_seq_one_letter_code
_entity_poly.pdbx_strand_id
1 'polypeptide(L)'
;MKEYRYNRQSFFIQVKFTGWFCIAIAVTTLVFGLTGTYAPLMIFLSLVALYTAWNTFISRSTVEIVRMGENEIQFETFGKVVTYPIQDLKVFKIREFPSSGKMYLRINDYNAIKGRYWIQTAQFNDGKELFLKLIDLEYKLFPETLKSRARTVNTEYIRVKHQKELAKKEAKQNASLENRIGENHAR
;
A
#
# COMPACT_ATOMS: atom_id res chain seq x y z
N MET A 1 -7.82 -18.82 -4.82
CA MET A 1 -6.87 -17.69 -4.74
C MET A 1 -7.49 -16.51 -5.46
N LYS A 2 -7.50 -15.30 -4.86
CA LYS A 2 -8.04 -14.10 -5.53
C LYS A 2 -6.89 -13.31 -6.16
N GLU A 3 -7.07 -12.91 -7.41
CA GLU A 3 -6.09 -12.13 -8.18
C GLU A 3 -6.44 -10.64 -8.16
N TYR A 4 -5.45 -9.82 -7.81
CA TYR A 4 -5.54 -8.36 -7.88
C TYR A 4 -4.58 -7.87 -8.95
N ARG A 5 -5.11 -7.22 -9.98
CA ARG A 5 -4.35 -6.72 -11.12
C ARG A 5 -4.22 -5.20 -11.08
N TYR A 6 -3.01 -4.72 -11.30
CA TYR A 6 -2.70 -3.31 -11.47
C TYR A 6 -3.22 -2.83 -12.84
N ASN A 7 -3.77 -1.62 -12.90
CA ASN A 7 -4.21 -1.03 -14.17
C ASN A 7 -3.05 -0.94 -15.17
N ARG A 8 -3.18 -1.69 -16.28
CA ARG A 8 -2.15 -1.86 -17.31
C ARG A 8 -1.62 -0.53 -17.87
N GLN A 9 -2.48 0.47 -18.05
CA GLN A 9 -2.08 1.78 -18.59
C GLN A 9 -1.24 2.57 -17.60
N SER A 10 -1.70 2.65 -16.35
CA SER A 10 -0.96 3.33 -15.27
C SER A 10 0.38 2.67 -14.99
N PHE A 11 0.46 1.34 -15.06
CA PHE A 11 1.72 0.61 -14.88
C PHE A 11 2.71 0.93 -16.01
N PHE A 12 2.22 0.98 -17.25
CA PHE A 12 3.07 1.33 -18.39
C PHE A 12 3.64 2.74 -18.27
N ILE A 13 2.80 3.74 -17.95
CA ILE A 13 3.23 5.14 -17.87
C ILE A 13 4.12 5.39 -16.65
N GLN A 14 3.70 4.95 -15.46
CA GLN A 14 4.40 5.32 -14.22
C GLN A 14 5.65 4.49 -13.95
N VAL A 15 5.74 3.29 -14.52
CA VAL A 15 6.83 2.36 -14.22
C VAL A 15 7.70 2.15 -15.45
N LYS A 16 7.13 1.69 -16.57
CA LYS A 16 7.91 1.37 -17.76
C LYS A 16 8.46 2.62 -18.43
N PHE A 17 7.59 3.60 -18.72
CA PHE A 17 7.99 4.82 -19.40
C PHE A 17 8.94 5.67 -18.53
N THR A 18 8.61 5.88 -17.25
CA THR A 18 9.51 6.58 -16.32
C THR A 18 10.87 5.89 -16.20
N GLY A 19 10.91 4.56 -16.13
CA GLY A 19 12.16 3.81 -16.09
C GLY A 19 13.01 4.01 -17.36
N TRP A 20 12.40 3.88 -18.54
CA TRP A 20 13.09 4.11 -19.81
C TRP A 20 13.57 5.55 -19.97
N PHE A 21 12.76 6.51 -19.54
CA PHE A 21 13.12 7.93 -19.54
C PHE A 21 14.33 8.22 -18.65
N CYS A 22 14.40 7.62 -17.45
CA CYS A 22 15.58 7.72 -16.59
C CYS A 22 16.83 7.11 -17.23
N ILE A 23 16.72 5.99 -17.95
CA ILE A 23 17.86 5.40 -18.68
C ILE A 23 18.34 6.35 -19.77
N ALA A 24 17.42 6.93 -20.55
CA ALA A 24 17.79 7.88 -21.61
C ALA A 24 18.51 9.11 -21.04
N ILE A 25 18.02 9.66 -19.93
CA ILE A 25 18.70 10.76 -19.20
C ILE A 25 20.08 10.31 -18.73
N ALA A 26 20.20 9.14 -18.10
CA ALA A 26 21.45 8.63 -17.58
C ALA A 26 22.53 8.50 -18.67
N VAL A 27 22.17 7.99 -19.84
CA VAL A 27 23.07 7.88 -20.99
C VAL A 27 23.46 9.26 -21.51
N THR A 28 22.49 10.16 -21.66
CA THR A 28 22.72 11.51 -22.19
C THR A 28 23.65 12.31 -21.28
N THR A 29 23.39 12.31 -19.97
CA THR A 29 24.24 13.01 -18.99
C THR A 29 25.60 12.35 -18.86
N LEU A 30 25.70 11.02 -18.98
CA LEU A 30 27.00 10.35 -18.99
C LEU A 30 27.85 10.80 -20.18
N VAL A 31 27.28 10.86 -21.38
CA VAL A 31 27.99 11.32 -22.59
C VAL A 31 28.47 12.77 -22.42
N PHE A 32 27.60 13.68 -21.98
CA PHE A 32 27.99 15.07 -21.72
C PHE A 32 29.05 15.21 -20.62
N GLY A 33 29.01 14.34 -19.61
CA GLY A 33 30.02 14.28 -18.57
C GLY A 33 31.39 13.86 -19.10
N LEU A 34 31.42 12.88 -20.00
CA LEU A 34 32.64 12.38 -20.64
C LEU A 34 33.21 13.38 -21.67
N THR A 35 32.38 14.19 -22.33
CA THR A 35 32.83 15.25 -23.24
C THR A 35 33.31 16.52 -22.52
N GLY A 36 33.37 16.52 -21.19
CA GLY A 36 33.94 17.61 -20.39
C GLY A 36 32.97 18.74 -20.04
N THR A 37 31.71 18.68 -20.46
CA THR A 37 30.71 19.71 -20.17
C THR A 37 30.17 19.53 -18.75
N TYR A 38 30.55 20.42 -17.81
CA TYR A 38 30.16 20.35 -16.40
C TYR A 38 30.33 18.92 -15.82
N ALA A 39 31.46 18.29 -16.13
CA ALA A 39 31.66 16.84 -15.96
C ALA A 39 31.25 16.29 -14.58
N PRO A 40 31.61 16.92 -13.44
CA PRO A 40 31.23 16.40 -12.13
C PRO A 40 29.71 16.37 -11.92
N LEU A 41 29.02 17.42 -12.38
CA LEU A 41 27.56 17.54 -12.24
C LEU A 41 26.84 16.49 -13.11
N MET A 42 27.28 16.35 -14.36
CA MET A 42 26.66 15.42 -15.31
C MET A 42 26.85 13.95 -14.91
N ILE A 43 28.03 13.59 -14.40
CA ILE A 43 28.28 12.26 -13.83
C ILE A 43 27.38 12.01 -12.61
N PHE A 44 27.26 12.98 -11.71
CA PHE A 44 26.38 12.86 -10.55
C PHE A 44 24.90 12.66 -10.95
N LEU A 45 24.39 13.45 -11.91
CA LEU A 45 23.04 13.27 -12.44
C LEU A 45 22.86 11.88 -13.06
N SER A 46 23.86 11.39 -13.81
CA SER A 46 23.83 10.05 -14.39
C SER A 46 23.69 8.97 -13.31
N LEU A 47 24.47 9.06 -12.22
CA LEU A 47 24.39 8.11 -11.11
C LEU A 47 23.01 8.09 -10.44
N VAL A 48 22.40 9.27 -10.21
CA VAL A 48 21.05 9.36 -9.62
C VAL A 48 19.99 8.77 -10.56
N ALA A 49 20.10 9.04 -11.86
CA ALA A 49 19.20 8.49 -12.87
C ALA A 49 19.34 6.97 -13.01
N LEU A 50 20.57 6.45 -13.00
CA LEU A 50 20.87 5.01 -12.99
C LEU A 50 20.32 4.32 -11.75
N TYR A 51 20.47 4.92 -10.57
CA TYR A 51 19.90 4.38 -9.35
C TYR A 51 18.37 4.30 -9.41
N THR A 52 17.73 5.31 -10.00
CA THR A 52 16.27 5.32 -10.19
C THR A 52 15.84 4.21 -11.15
N ALA A 53 16.53 4.05 -12.28
CA ALA A 53 16.29 2.96 -13.22
C ALA A 53 16.52 1.58 -12.58
N TRP A 54 17.58 1.44 -11.78
CA TRP A 54 17.89 0.22 -11.02
C TRP A 54 16.74 -0.15 -10.06
N ASN A 55 16.23 0.80 -9.30
CA ASN A 55 15.10 0.57 -8.39
C ASN A 55 13.83 0.11 -9.13
N THR A 56 13.59 0.63 -10.33
CA THR A 56 12.44 0.27 -11.15
C THR A 56 12.57 -1.12 -11.77
N PHE A 57 13.68 -1.41 -12.44
CA PHE A 57 13.81 -2.64 -13.25
C PHE A 57 14.41 -3.82 -12.49
N ILE A 58 15.37 -3.56 -11.60
CA ILE A 58 16.20 -4.60 -10.98
C ILE A 58 15.68 -4.94 -9.59
N SER A 59 15.43 -3.93 -8.77
CA SER A 59 14.76 -4.12 -7.48
C SER A 59 13.31 -4.57 -7.65
N ARG A 60 12.70 -4.30 -8.82
CA ARG A 60 11.31 -4.65 -9.15
C ARG A 60 10.34 -4.27 -8.05
N SER A 61 10.55 -3.08 -7.50
CA SER A 61 9.83 -2.69 -6.30
C SER A 61 8.33 -2.53 -6.58
N THR A 62 7.90 -2.28 -7.83
CA THR A 62 6.47 -2.16 -8.15
C THR A 62 5.89 -3.50 -8.59
N VAL A 63 4.81 -3.93 -7.93
CA VAL A 63 4.13 -5.18 -8.26
C VAL A 63 3.00 -4.94 -9.27
N GLU A 64 2.89 -5.82 -10.27
CA GLU A 64 1.85 -5.75 -11.31
C GLU A 64 0.63 -6.61 -10.95
N ILE A 65 0.85 -7.79 -10.37
CA ILE A 65 -0.23 -8.69 -9.93
C ILE A 65 0.07 -9.19 -8.53
N VAL A 66 -0.92 -9.12 -7.65
CA VAL A 66 -0.87 -9.73 -6.32
C VAL A 66 -1.89 -10.86 -6.30
N ARG A 67 -1.45 -12.11 -6.08
CA ARG A 67 -2.34 -13.25 -5.86
C ARG A 67 -2.28 -13.63 -4.39
N MET A 68 -3.43 -13.60 -3.73
CA MET A 68 -3.57 -13.97 -2.32
C MET A 68 -4.29 -15.31 -2.24
N GLY A 69 -3.56 -16.33 -1.76
CA GLY A 69 -4.10 -17.62 -1.35
C GLY A 69 -4.30 -17.70 0.16
N GLU A 70 -4.74 -18.86 0.64
CA GLU A 70 -4.93 -19.11 2.08
C GLU A 70 -3.60 -19.40 2.80
N ASN A 71 -2.67 -20.06 2.12
CA ASN A 71 -1.36 -20.46 2.67
C ASN A 71 -0.15 -19.77 2.02
N GLU A 72 -0.35 -19.01 0.94
CA GLU A 72 0.72 -18.37 0.18
C GLU A 72 0.30 -17.04 -0.43
N ILE A 73 1.28 -16.16 -0.63
CA ILE A 73 1.13 -14.87 -1.31
C ILE A 73 2.09 -14.83 -2.47
N GLN A 74 1.58 -14.52 -3.66
CA GLN A 74 2.39 -14.39 -4.86
C GLN A 74 2.41 -12.94 -5.32
N PHE A 75 3.60 -12.44 -5.62
CA PHE A 75 3.82 -11.15 -6.24
C PHE A 75 4.38 -11.38 -7.64
N GLU A 76 3.71 -10.86 -8.65
CA GLU A 76 4.16 -10.92 -10.03
C GLU A 76 4.57 -9.53 -10.52
N THR A 77 5.78 -9.44 -11.08
CA THR A 77 6.30 -8.23 -11.71
C THR A 77 7.01 -8.60 -13.00
N PHE A 78 6.67 -7.95 -14.11
CA PHE A 78 7.29 -8.20 -15.44
C PHE A 78 7.25 -9.69 -15.85
N GLY A 79 6.14 -10.39 -15.55
CA GLY A 79 5.95 -11.82 -15.86
C GLY A 79 6.76 -12.79 -14.99
N LYS A 80 7.48 -12.31 -13.98
CA LYS A 80 8.15 -13.15 -12.97
C LYS A 80 7.31 -13.21 -11.70
N VAL A 81 6.93 -14.42 -11.31
CA VAL A 81 6.16 -14.70 -10.10
C VAL A 81 7.12 -15.03 -8.97
N VAL A 82 6.94 -14.37 -7.82
CA VAL A 82 7.63 -14.69 -6.56
C VAL A 82 6.59 -15.13 -5.55
N THR A 83 6.67 -16.38 -5.12
CA THR A 83 5.75 -16.98 -4.14
C THR A 83 6.39 -16.95 -2.76
N TYR A 84 5.62 -16.51 -1.76
CA TYR A 84 6.00 -16.52 -0.36
C TYR A 84 4.98 -17.37 0.42
N PRO A 85 5.41 -18.51 0.97
CA PRO A 85 4.60 -19.28 1.90
C PRO A 85 4.36 -18.47 3.18
N ILE A 86 3.12 -18.41 3.65
CA ILE A 86 2.77 -17.62 4.84
C ILE A 86 3.49 -18.13 6.09
N GLN A 87 3.73 -19.45 6.16
CA GLN A 87 4.41 -20.11 7.28
C GLN A 87 5.88 -19.70 7.41
N ASP A 88 6.52 -19.27 6.32
CA ASP A 88 7.95 -18.90 6.28
C ASP A 88 8.17 -17.40 6.49
N LEU A 89 7.10 -16.61 6.71
CA LEU A 89 7.18 -15.17 6.86
C LEU A 89 7.72 -14.78 8.25
N LYS A 90 9.05 -14.65 8.37
CA LYS A 90 9.70 -14.11 9.59
C LYS A 90 9.54 -12.60 9.75
N VAL A 91 9.47 -11.87 8.64
CA VAL A 91 9.31 -10.41 8.62
C VAL A 91 8.23 -10.08 7.59
N PHE A 92 7.14 -9.45 8.03
CA PHE A 92 6.10 -8.93 7.15
C PHE A 92 5.67 -7.57 7.69
N LYS A 93 6.24 -6.49 7.17
CA LYS A 93 6.02 -5.13 7.67
C LYS A 93 5.43 -4.24 6.59
N ILE A 94 4.30 -3.64 6.89
CA ILE A 94 3.58 -2.73 5.99
C ILE A 94 3.64 -1.32 6.54
N ARG A 95 4.12 -0.40 5.71
CA ARG A 95 3.98 1.04 5.92
C ARG A 95 2.89 1.57 5.01
N GLU A 96 1.80 2.03 5.63
CA GLU A 96 0.63 2.55 4.94
C GLU A 96 0.77 4.04 4.69
N PHE A 97 0.38 4.48 3.50
CA PHE A 97 0.22 5.89 3.15
C PHE A 97 -1.24 6.11 2.70
N PRO A 98 -2.18 6.21 3.67
CA PRO A 98 -3.62 6.23 3.38
C PRO A 98 -4.04 7.41 2.50
N SER A 99 -3.38 8.57 2.62
CA SER A 99 -3.66 9.75 1.79
C SER A 99 -3.34 9.54 0.30
N SER A 100 -2.35 8.71 -0.02
CA SER A 100 -1.91 8.50 -1.41
C SER A 100 -2.35 7.15 -1.99
N GLY A 101 -3.03 6.30 -1.22
CA GLY A 101 -3.38 4.94 -1.65
C GLY A 101 -2.17 4.10 -2.02
N LYS A 102 -1.06 4.28 -1.27
CA LYS A 102 0.20 3.56 -1.47
C LYS A 102 0.54 2.80 -0.21
N MET A 103 1.17 1.65 -0.39
CA MET A 103 1.73 0.86 0.69
C MET A 103 3.14 0.45 0.34
N TYR A 104 3.97 0.40 1.36
CA TYR A 104 5.32 -0.10 1.25
C TYR A 104 5.47 -1.33 2.13
N LEU A 105 5.68 -2.46 1.47
CA LEU A 105 5.73 -3.79 2.05
C LEU A 105 7.18 -4.30 2.08
N ARG A 106 7.61 -4.82 3.23
CA ARG A 106 8.87 -5.54 3.39
C ARG A 106 8.62 -6.97 3.83
N ILE A 107 9.23 -7.91 3.11
CA ILE A 107 9.05 -9.35 3.33
C ILE A 107 10.40 -10.03 3.51
N ASN A 108 10.53 -10.80 4.60
CA ASN A 108 11.66 -11.68 4.93
C ASN A 108 13.04 -10.97 4.85
N ASP A 109 14.08 -11.64 4.32
CA ASP A 109 15.41 -11.07 4.04
C ASP A 109 15.34 -10.05 2.88
N TYR A 110 14.90 -8.83 3.21
CA TYR A 110 14.77 -7.73 2.27
C TYR A 110 16.13 -7.13 1.91
N ASN A 111 16.63 -7.42 0.71
CA ASN A 111 17.87 -6.85 0.17
C ASN A 111 17.57 -5.73 -0.84
N ALA A 112 18.60 -5.13 -1.45
CA ALA A 112 18.42 -4.12 -2.49
C ALA A 112 17.68 -4.65 -3.75
N ILE A 113 17.57 -5.99 -3.89
CA ILE A 113 17.07 -6.66 -5.09
C ILE A 113 15.71 -7.35 -4.85
N LYS A 114 15.39 -7.77 -3.62
CA LYS A 114 14.20 -8.58 -3.31
C LYS A 114 13.61 -8.24 -1.95
N GLY A 115 12.31 -8.50 -1.78
CA GLY A 115 11.62 -8.34 -0.50
C GLY A 115 11.20 -6.91 -0.16
N ARG A 116 11.30 -5.96 -1.10
CA ARG A 116 10.83 -4.58 -0.95
C ARG A 116 9.83 -4.27 -2.05
N TYR A 117 8.59 -3.97 -1.67
CA TYR A 117 7.51 -3.77 -2.61
C TYR A 117 6.75 -2.46 -2.33
N TRP A 118 6.60 -1.64 -3.36
CA TRP A 118 5.68 -0.53 -3.43
C TRP A 118 4.40 -0.99 -4.12
N ILE A 119 3.31 -1.04 -3.36
CA ILE A 119 1.99 -1.44 -3.81
C ILE A 119 1.13 -0.19 -3.87
N GLN A 120 0.80 0.29 -5.07
CA GLN A 120 -0.10 1.41 -5.26
C GLN A 120 -1.54 0.90 -5.29
N THR A 121 -2.13 0.65 -4.12
CA THR A 121 -3.47 0.05 -4.02
C THR A 121 -4.53 0.81 -4.78
N ALA A 122 -4.42 2.14 -4.88
CA ALA A 122 -5.36 2.97 -5.68
C ALA A 122 -5.41 2.61 -7.18
N GLN A 123 -4.39 1.94 -7.72
CA GLN A 123 -4.30 1.59 -9.14
C GLN A 123 -4.70 0.13 -9.42
N PHE A 124 -5.11 -0.63 -8.40
CA PHE A 124 -5.64 -1.99 -8.56
C PHE A 124 -7.17 -1.97 -8.67
N ASN A 125 -7.74 -2.93 -9.42
CA ASN A 125 -9.20 -3.05 -9.61
C ASN A 125 -9.97 -3.10 -8.27
N ASP A 126 -9.48 -3.90 -7.32
CA ASP A 126 -10.05 -4.02 -5.96
C ASP A 126 -9.09 -3.45 -4.89
N GLY A 127 -8.56 -2.26 -5.15
CA GLY A 127 -7.51 -1.62 -4.34
C GLY A 127 -7.78 -1.53 -2.83
N LYS A 128 -9.02 -1.17 -2.46
CA LYS A 128 -9.43 -1.06 -1.05
C LYS A 128 -9.47 -2.43 -0.36
N GLU A 129 -9.93 -3.46 -1.05
CA GLU A 129 -9.96 -4.82 -0.52
C GLU A 129 -8.55 -5.38 -0.35
N LEU A 130 -7.68 -5.18 -1.35
CA LEU A 130 -6.28 -5.58 -1.28
C LEU A 130 -5.55 -4.89 -0.11
N PHE A 131 -5.80 -3.59 0.08
CA PHE A 131 -5.27 -2.81 1.20
C PHE A 131 -5.66 -3.45 2.55
N LEU A 132 -6.96 -3.68 2.77
CA LEU A 132 -7.46 -4.27 4.01
C LEU A 132 -6.91 -5.67 4.24
N LYS A 133 -6.90 -6.53 3.22
CA LYS A 133 -6.40 -7.91 3.35
C LYS A 133 -4.91 -7.96 3.71
N LEU A 134 -4.10 -7.08 3.14
CA LEU A 134 -2.66 -7.05 3.45
C LEU A 134 -2.41 -6.60 4.90
N ILE A 135 -3.16 -5.62 5.39
CA ILE A 135 -3.06 -5.17 6.79
C ILE A 135 -3.58 -6.23 7.75
N ASP A 136 -4.69 -6.89 7.42
CA ASP A 136 -5.24 -7.98 8.23
C ASP A 136 -4.28 -9.17 8.28
N LEU A 137 -3.54 -9.43 7.21
CA LEU A 137 -2.49 -10.46 7.19
C LEU A 137 -1.28 -10.07 8.04
N GLU A 138 -0.82 -8.81 7.99
CA GLU A 138 0.21 -8.30 8.91
C GLU A 138 -0.22 -8.47 10.37
N TYR A 139 -1.48 -8.15 10.68
CA TYR A 139 -2.03 -8.28 12.02
C TYR A 139 -2.08 -9.74 12.50
N LYS A 140 -2.53 -10.66 11.63
CA LYS A 140 -2.59 -12.10 11.95
C LYS A 140 -1.21 -12.70 12.21
N LEU A 141 -0.22 -12.28 11.43
CA LEU A 141 1.16 -12.80 11.56
C LEU A 141 1.91 -12.18 12.73
N PHE A 142 1.67 -10.91 13.03
CA PHE A 142 2.39 -10.16 14.05
C PHE A 142 1.44 -9.36 14.96
N PRO A 143 0.63 -10.05 15.80
CA PRO A 143 -0.37 -9.42 16.66
C PRO A 143 0.25 -8.56 17.76
N GLU A 144 1.48 -8.87 18.17
CA GLU A 144 2.17 -8.20 19.28
C GLU A 144 2.76 -6.83 18.92
N THR A 145 2.72 -6.43 17.65
CA THR A 145 3.30 -5.15 17.24
C THR A 145 2.51 -3.97 17.80
N LEU A 146 3.20 -2.87 18.13
CA LEU A 146 2.58 -1.61 18.57
C LEU A 146 1.49 -1.11 17.61
N LYS A 147 1.68 -1.36 16.30
CA LYS A 147 0.72 -1.03 15.25
C LYS A 147 -0.56 -1.85 15.37
N SER A 148 -0.43 -3.16 15.58
CA SER A 148 -1.55 -4.06 15.84
C SER A 148 -2.32 -3.66 17.10
N ARG A 149 -1.61 -3.38 18.19
CA ARG A 149 -2.21 -2.92 19.45
C ARG A 149 -2.95 -1.57 19.29
N ALA A 150 -2.34 -0.60 18.61
CA ALA A 150 -2.97 0.69 18.34
C ALA A 150 -4.26 0.55 17.50
N ARG A 151 -4.29 -0.39 16.54
CA ARG A 151 -5.49 -0.67 15.73
C ARG A 151 -6.60 -1.28 16.57
N THR A 152 -6.29 -2.23 17.45
CA THR A 152 -7.27 -2.82 18.39
C THR A 152 -7.92 -1.72 19.24
N VAL A 153 -7.10 -0.88 19.89
CA VAL A 153 -7.57 0.21 20.76
C VAL A 153 -8.40 1.24 19.99
N ASN A 154 -7.97 1.64 18.78
CA ASN A 154 -8.73 2.60 17.97
C ASN A 154 -10.09 2.01 17.52
N THR A 155 -10.13 0.72 17.19
CA THR A 155 -11.37 0.03 16.79
C THR A 155 -12.35 -0.04 17.95
N GLU A 156 -11.87 -0.36 19.16
CA GLU A 156 -12.67 -0.35 20.38
C GLU A 156 -13.20 1.06 20.70
N TYR A 157 -12.35 2.08 20.60
CA TYR A 157 -12.75 3.48 20.80
C TYR A 157 -13.87 3.90 19.84
N ILE A 158 -13.72 3.62 18.53
CA ILE A 158 -14.74 3.94 17.52
C ILE A 158 -16.05 3.22 17.82
N ARG A 159 -16.00 1.94 18.20
CA ARG A 159 -17.19 1.15 18.55
C ARG A 159 -17.93 1.75 19.75
N VAL A 160 -17.21 2.07 20.83
CA VAL A 160 -17.79 2.67 22.04
C VAL A 160 -18.41 4.03 21.71
N LYS A 161 -17.72 4.86 20.91
CA LYS A 161 -18.24 6.16 20.48
C LYS A 161 -19.54 5.99 19.68
N HIS A 162 -19.57 5.07 18.72
CA HIS A 162 -20.74 4.83 17.89
C HIS A 162 -21.95 4.31 18.70
N GLN A 163 -21.72 3.39 19.65
CA GLN A 163 -22.77 2.91 20.56
C GLN A 163 -23.36 4.06 21.40
N LYS A 164 -22.51 4.96 21.92
CA LYS A 164 -22.98 6.15 22.66
C LYS A 164 -23.82 7.08 21.78
N GLU A 165 -23.43 7.28 20.52
CA GLU A 165 -24.18 8.10 19.58
C GLU A 165 -25.55 7.49 19.23
N LEU A 166 -25.62 6.16 19.05
CA LEU A 166 -26.88 5.44 18.81
C LEU A 166 -27.81 5.53 20.03
N ALA A 167 -27.31 5.23 21.23
CA ALA A 167 -28.08 5.33 22.47
C ALA A 167 -28.63 6.76 22.70
N LYS A 168 -27.85 7.79 22.36
CA LYS A 168 -28.29 9.18 22.45
C LYS A 168 -29.39 9.52 21.45
N LYS A 169 -29.34 8.96 20.23
CA LYS A 169 -30.40 9.12 19.22
C LYS A 169 -31.69 8.43 19.65
N GLU A 170 -31.59 7.21 20.16
CA GLU A 170 -32.74 6.44 20.68
C GLU A 170 -33.40 7.15 21.87
N ALA A 171 -32.61 7.63 22.84
CA ALA A 171 -33.14 8.38 23.97
C ALA A 171 -33.86 9.67 23.54
N LYS A 172 -33.31 10.40 22.56
CA LYS A 172 -33.94 11.60 22.01
C LYS A 172 -35.24 11.28 21.26
N GLN A 173 -35.26 10.16 20.53
CA GLN A 173 -36.44 9.71 19.80
C GLN A 173 -37.55 9.28 20.76
N ASN A 174 -37.23 8.52 21.81
CA ASN A 174 -38.19 8.10 22.83
C ASN A 174 -38.78 9.30 23.59
N ALA A 175 -37.95 10.26 24.02
CA ALA A 175 -38.43 11.49 24.65
C ALA A 175 -39.37 12.31 23.73
N SER A 176 -39.09 12.33 22.42
CA SER A 176 -39.96 13.00 21.45
C SER A 176 -41.29 12.26 21.24
N LEU A 177 -41.31 10.94 21.37
CA LEU A 177 -42.52 10.13 21.28
C LEU A 177 -43.38 10.29 22.53
N GLU A 178 -42.77 10.28 23.72
CA GLU A 178 -43.45 10.49 25.00
C GLU A 178 -44.13 11.87 25.05
N ASN A 179 -43.45 12.94 24.62
CA ASN A 179 -44.05 14.27 24.54
C ASN A 179 -45.26 14.31 23.59
N ARG A 180 -45.19 13.62 22.44
CA ARG A 180 -46.31 13.55 21.49
C ARG A 180 -47.50 12.74 22.01
N ILE A 181 -47.24 11.71 22.82
CA ILE A 181 -48.31 10.93 23.48
C ILE A 181 -48.95 11.75 24.59
N GLY A 182 -48.16 12.47 25.39
CA GLY A 182 -48.65 13.38 26.42
C GLY A 182 -49.52 14.51 25.88
N GLU A 183 -49.14 15.13 24.76
CA GLU A 183 -49.92 16.17 24.09
C GLU A 183 -51.26 15.65 23.52
N ASN A 184 -51.32 14.39 23.09
CA ASN A 184 -52.55 13.76 22.56
C ASN A 184 -53.51 13.27 23.65
N HIS A 185 -53.08 13.10 24.90
CA HIS A 185 -53.96 12.76 26.03
C HIS A 185 -54.47 13.99 26.79
N ALA A 186 -53.90 15.17 26.54
CA ALA A 186 -54.34 16.45 27.12
C ALA A 186 -55.36 17.22 26.24
N ARG A 187 -55.73 16.67 25.08
CA ARG A 187 -56.83 17.13 24.21
C ARG A 187 -58.02 16.18 24.32
#